data_AF-A0AA40R4Z0-F1
#
_entry.id   AF-A0AA40R4Z0-F1
#
_cell.length_a   1.000
_cell.length_b   1.000
_cell.length_c   1.000
_cell.angle_alpha   90.00
_cell.angle_beta   90.00
_cell.angle_gamma   90.00
#
_symmetry.space_group_name_H-M   'P 1'
#
loop_
_entity.id
_entity.type
_entity.pdbx_description
1 polymer ?
#
loop_
_entity_poly.entity_id
_entity_poly.type
_entity_poly.pdbx_seq_one_letter_code
_entity_poly.pdbx_strand_id
1 'polypeptide(L)'
;MLRIAIPYLLAALLGAAIGAGVERLVGARRLADEQAARAADAQRHAGDLTTISQAALAAEQRAIAAHDAAASRVAAVDAQLTKERNDHENENRSVRAALAAGTDRLRVAVRNCAAAGADGLPGAAGAAGVGDGAAAVADIDPAVAERVFAVAGDDQREIDKLKAMQGWACAVRPATPGCK
;
A
#
# COMPACT_ATOMS: atom_id res chain seq x y z
N MET A 1 66.37 82.10 2.13
CA MET A 1 65.49 81.15 2.86
C MET A 1 65.06 79.94 2.03
N LEU A 2 64.95 80.05 0.69
CA LEU A 2 64.47 78.95 -0.18
C LEU A 2 65.42 77.72 -0.26
N ARG A 3 66.74 77.92 -0.20
CA ARG A 3 67.75 76.83 -0.26
C ARG A 3 67.68 75.84 0.92
N ILE A 4 67.16 76.26 2.08
CA ILE A 4 67.07 75.42 3.28
C ILE A 4 65.79 74.56 3.25
N ALA A 5 64.74 74.98 2.53
CA ALA A 5 63.45 74.28 2.48
C ALA A 5 63.40 73.12 1.46
N ILE A 6 64.24 73.15 0.42
CA ILE A 6 64.33 72.12 -0.63
C ILE A 6 64.58 70.70 -0.09
N PRO A 7 65.54 70.45 0.83
CA PRO A 7 65.77 69.09 1.34
C PRO A 7 64.57 68.55 2.13
N TYR A 8 63.84 69.40 2.85
CA TYR A 8 62.65 68.98 3.60
C TYR A 8 61.47 68.64 2.69
N LEU A 9 61.28 69.39 1.60
CA LEU A 9 60.26 69.08 0.59
C LEU A 9 60.56 67.77 -0.13
N LEU A 10 61.83 67.52 -0.49
CA LEU A 10 62.25 66.26 -1.09
C LEU A 10 62.05 65.08 -0.13
N ALA A 11 62.40 65.24 1.16
CA ALA A 11 62.17 64.22 2.17
C ALA A 11 60.67 63.92 2.37
N ALA A 12 59.81 64.95 2.36
CA ALA A 12 58.36 64.77 2.47
C ALA A 12 57.77 64.03 1.25
N LEU A 13 58.21 64.37 0.04
CA LEU A 13 57.78 63.68 -1.19
C LEU A 13 58.28 62.23 -1.23
N LEU A 14 59.51 61.97 -0.81
CA LEU A 14 60.04 60.61 -0.73
C LEU A 14 59.26 59.77 0.29
N GLY A 15 58.96 60.35 1.47
CA GLY A 15 58.13 59.71 2.48
C GLY A 15 56.72 59.39 1.98
N ALA A 16 56.08 60.31 1.26
CA ALA A 16 54.77 60.10 0.66
C ALA A 16 54.77 59.01 -0.42
N ALA A 17 55.81 58.96 -1.27
CA ALA A 17 55.97 57.93 -2.30
C ALA A 17 56.18 56.54 -1.70
N ILE A 18 56.99 56.44 -0.63
CA ILE A 18 57.23 55.20 0.10
C ILE A 18 55.95 54.74 0.81
N GLY A 19 55.22 55.65 1.47
CA GLY A 19 53.96 55.35 2.14
C GLY A 19 52.90 54.80 1.17
N ALA A 20 52.70 55.46 0.03
CA ALA A 20 51.78 55.01 -1.01
C ALA A 20 52.18 53.64 -1.61
N GLY A 21 53.48 53.36 -1.72
CA GLY A 21 53.99 52.06 -2.17
C GLY A 21 53.69 50.93 -1.18
N VAL A 22 53.91 51.18 0.11
CA VAL A 22 53.64 50.20 1.19
C VAL A 22 52.14 49.91 1.29
N GLU A 23 51.28 50.94 1.24
CA GLU A 23 49.82 50.77 1.28
C GLU A 23 49.30 49.92 0.11
N ARG A 24 49.81 50.13 -1.11
CA ARG A 24 49.44 49.31 -2.27
C ARG A 24 49.86 47.86 -2.13
N LEU A 25 51.05 47.58 -1.60
CA LEU A 25 51.52 46.21 -1.40
C LEU A 25 50.71 45.48 -0.33
N VAL A 26 50.42 46.14 0.79
CA VAL A 26 49.58 45.59 1.86
C VAL A 26 48.15 45.35 1.37
N GLY A 27 47.58 46.30 0.62
CA GLY A 27 46.25 46.16 0.00
C GLY A 27 46.19 45.00 -0.99
N ALA A 28 47.19 44.86 -1.86
CA ALA A 28 47.26 43.76 -2.83
C ALA A 28 47.40 42.39 -2.14
N ARG A 29 48.18 42.30 -1.06
CA ARG A 29 48.31 41.07 -0.26
C ARG A 29 46.99 40.68 0.39
N ARG A 30 46.31 41.62 1.06
CA ARG A 30 45.01 41.36 1.69
C ARG A 30 43.96 40.91 0.67
N LEU A 31 43.91 41.56 -0.50
CA LEU A 31 42.98 41.17 -1.56
C LEU A 31 43.26 39.76 -2.08
N ALA A 32 44.54 39.40 -2.25
CA ALA A 32 44.93 38.05 -2.66
C ALA A 32 44.56 36.99 -1.61
N ASP A 33 44.77 37.29 -0.33
CA ASP A 33 44.41 36.39 0.79
C ASP A 33 42.89 36.19 0.87
N GLU A 34 42.10 37.26 0.71
CA GLU A 34 40.64 37.19 0.68
C GLU A 34 40.11 36.40 -0.53
N GLN A 35 40.73 36.56 -1.70
CA GLN A 35 40.37 35.79 -2.90
C GLN A 35 40.68 34.31 -2.71
N ALA A 36 41.82 33.98 -2.10
CA ALA A 36 42.18 32.60 -1.79
C ALA A 36 41.21 31.98 -0.78
N ALA A 37 40.83 32.71 0.27
CA ALA A 37 39.83 32.27 1.24
C ALA A 37 38.47 32.02 0.59
N ARG A 38 37.99 32.96 -0.25
CA ARG A 38 36.73 32.81 -0.98
C ARG A 38 36.75 31.62 -1.95
N ALA A 39 37.86 31.38 -2.63
CA ALA A 39 38.00 30.23 -3.52
C ALA A 39 37.92 28.90 -2.75
N ALA A 40 38.60 28.82 -1.59
CA ALA A 40 38.56 27.64 -0.73
C ALA A 40 37.13 27.40 -0.18
N ASP A 41 36.45 28.45 0.27
CA ASP A 41 35.08 28.34 0.77
C ASP A 41 34.09 27.95 -0.35
N ALA A 42 34.23 28.51 -1.54
CA ALA A 42 33.41 28.13 -2.70
C ALA A 42 33.60 26.65 -3.06
N GLN A 43 34.84 26.14 -3.00
CA GLN A 43 35.12 24.73 -3.27
C GLN A 43 34.54 23.81 -2.19
N ARG A 44 34.65 24.18 -0.91
CA ARG A 44 34.01 23.43 0.18
C ARG A 44 32.49 23.42 0.02
N HIS A 45 31.90 24.57 -0.25
CA HIS A 45 30.46 24.69 -0.44
C HIS A 45 29.95 23.86 -1.63
N ALA A 46 30.69 23.85 -2.75
CA ALA A 46 30.37 22.98 -3.87
C ALA A 46 30.45 21.48 -3.49
N GLY A 47 31.45 21.09 -2.70
CA GLY A 47 31.58 19.73 -2.18
C GLY A 47 30.43 19.34 -1.23
N ASP A 48 30.03 20.24 -0.34
CA ASP A 48 28.93 20.05 0.59
C ASP A 48 27.60 19.91 -0.17
N LEU A 49 27.31 20.80 -1.12
CA LEU A 49 26.13 20.70 -1.98
C LEU A 49 26.11 19.40 -2.79
N THR A 50 27.25 18.96 -3.30
CA THR A 50 27.37 17.68 -4.02
C THR A 50 27.03 16.52 -3.10
N THR A 51 27.56 16.51 -1.88
CA THR A 51 27.32 15.48 -0.87
C THR A 51 25.85 15.43 -0.46
N ILE A 52 25.25 16.59 -0.19
CA ILE A 52 23.83 16.72 0.14
C ILE A 52 22.96 16.21 -1.02
N SER A 53 23.29 16.59 -2.26
CA SER A 53 22.52 16.19 -3.44
C SER A 53 22.58 14.68 -3.67
N GLN A 54 23.76 14.07 -3.50
CA GLN A 54 23.91 12.62 -3.60
C GLN A 54 23.14 11.89 -2.49
N ALA A 55 23.20 12.38 -1.26
CA ALA A 55 22.45 11.81 -0.14
C ALA A 55 20.92 11.93 -0.35
N ALA A 56 20.45 13.07 -0.85
CA ALA A 56 19.06 13.32 -1.19
C ALA A 56 18.58 12.37 -2.30
N LEU A 57 19.35 12.25 -3.39
CA LEU A 57 19.04 11.34 -4.49
C LEU A 57 18.99 9.87 -4.02
N ALA A 58 19.96 9.46 -3.19
CA ALA A 58 19.98 8.10 -2.64
C ALA A 58 18.79 7.84 -1.68
N ALA A 59 18.32 8.87 -0.96
CA ALA A 59 17.13 8.77 -0.12
C ALA A 59 15.85 8.67 -0.95
N GLU A 60 15.73 9.48 -2.01
CA GLU A 60 14.62 9.45 -2.95
C GLU A 60 14.50 8.09 -3.65
N GLN A 61 15.62 7.57 -4.18
CA GLN A 61 15.65 6.25 -4.82
C GLN A 61 15.21 5.13 -3.87
N ARG A 62 15.64 5.17 -2.60
CA ARG A 62 15.20 4.20 -1.58
C ARG A 62 13.71 4.32 -1.28
N ALA A 63 13.19 5.55 -1.22
CA ALA A 63 11.76 5.79 -0.99
C ALA A 63 10.91 5.27 -2.16
N ILE A 64 11.34 5.53 -3.41
CA ILE A 64 10.68 5.01 -4.62
C ILE A 64 10.71 3.48 -4.63
N ALA A 65 11.86 2.86 -4.40
CA ALA A 65 11.97 1.40 -4.37
C ALA A 65 11.09 0.76 -3.27
N ALA A 66 11.01 1.38 -2.09
CA ALA A 66 10.14 0.92 -1.02
C ALA A 66 8.66 1.06 -1.36
N HIS A 67 8.28 2.18 -2.00
CA HIS A 67 6.93 2.41 -2.49
C HIS A 67 6.55 1.38 -3.55
N ASP A 68 7.39 1.16 -4.56
CA ASP A 68 7.13 0.22 -5.65
C ASP A 68 7.03 -1.22 -5.14
N ALA A 69 7.87 -1.60 -4.18
CA ALA A 69 7.77 -2.90 -3.53
C ALA A 69 6.46 -3.06 -2.74
N ALA A 70 5.99 -2.01 -2.06
CA ALA A 70 4.72 -2.02 -1.36
C ALA A 70 3.54 -2.10 -2.34
N ALA A 71 3.54 -1.28 -3.38
CA ALA A 71 2.52 -1.29 -4.43
C ALA A 71 2.45 -2.65 -5.14
N SER A 72 3.60 -3.27 -5.43
CA SER A 72 3.66 -4.61 -6.01
C SER A 72 3.04 -5.68 -5.10
N ARG A 73 3.29 -5.61 -3.78
CA ARG A 73 2.65 -6.54 -2.82
C ARG A 73 1.14 -6.36 -2.77
N VAL A 74 0.65 -5.11 -2.76
CA VAL A 74 -0.79 -4.82 -2.79
C VAL A 74 -1.41 -5.38 -4.08
N ALA A 75 -0.81 -5.09 -5.24
CA ALA A 75 -1.28 -5.61 -6.52
C ALA A 75 -1.32 -7.15 -6.58
N ALA A 76 -0.34 -7.83 -5.99
CA ALA A 76 -0.33 -9.30 -5.93
C ALA A 76 -1.49 -9.85 -5.07
N VAL A 77 -1.73 -9.24 -3.91
CA VAL A 77 -2.85 -9.61 -3.03
C VAL A 77 -4.19 -9.32 -3.69
N ASP A 78 -4.34 -8.17 -4.35
CA ASP A 78 -5.58 -7.81 -5.06
C ASP A 78 -5.88 -8.75 -6.23
N ALA A 79 -4.85 -9.15 -6.98
CA ALA A 79 -4.98 -10.12 -8.06
C ALA A 79 -5.41 -11.49 -7.54
N GLN A 80 -4.80 -11.95 -6.43
CA GLN A 80 -5.18 -13.19 -5.77
C GLN A 80 -6.63 -13.14 -5.28
N LEU A 81 -7.00 -12.09 -4.54
CA LEU A 81 -8.35 -11.93 -3.98
C LEU A 81 -9.42 -11.85 -5.08
N THR A 82 -9.12 -11.14 -6.17
CA THR A 82 -10.02 -11.06 -7.32
C THR A 82 -10.24 -12.42 -7.96
N LYS A 83 -9.18 -13.23 -8.09
CA LYS A 83 -9.28 -14.59 -8.61
C LYS A 83 -10.13 -15.47 -7.68
N GLU A 84 -9.80 -15.51 -6.40
CA GLU A 84 -10.52 -16.30 -5.40
C GLU A 84 -12.01 -15.92 -5.37
N ARG A 85 -12.34 -14.63 -5.40
CA ARG A 85 -13.72 -14.15 -5.48
C ARG A 85 -14.44 -14.68 -6.73
N ASN A 86 -13.82 -14.54 -7.90
CA ASN A 86 -14.43 -14.98 -9.15
C ASN A 86 -14.62 -16.51 -9.18
N ASP A 87 -13.66 -17.27 -8.63
CA ASP A 87 -13.73 -18.73 -8.55
C ASP A 87 -14.90 -19.15 -7.62
N HIS A 88 -15.03 -18.54 -6.45
CA HIS A 88 -16.16 -18.78 -5.54
C HIS A 88 -17.51 -18.37 -6.12
N GLU A 89 -17.60 -17.23 -6.82
CA GLU A 89 -18.82 -16.80 -7.50
C GLU A 89 -19.21 -17.76 -8.62
N ASN A 90 -18.24 -18.27 -9.38
CA ASN A 90 -18.46 -19.27 -10.41
C ASN A 90 -18.95 -20.60 -9.84
N GLU A 91 -18.30 -21.09 -8.79
CA GLU A 91 -18.70 -22.33 -8.11
C GLU A 91 -20.12 -22.23 -7.55
N ASN A 92 -20.45 -21.14 -6.85
CA ASN A 92 -21.79 -20.93 -6.30
C ASN A 92 -22.85 -20.88 -7.42
N ARG A 93 -22.58 -20.16 -8.53
CA ARG A 93 -23.48 -20.16 -9.70
C ARG A 93 -23.66 -21.55 -10.30
N SER A 94 -22.58 -22.33 -10.40
CA SER A 94 -22.62 -23.70 -10.91
C SER A 94 -23.49 -24.60 -10.04
N VAL A 95 -23.31 -24.56 -8.71
CA VAL A 95 -24.12 -25.35 -7.76
C VAL A 95 -25.60 -24.96 -7.83
N ARG A 96 -25.90 -23.65 -7.88
CA ARG A 96 -27.29 -23.19 -8.04
C ARG A 96 -27.91 -23.65 -9.34
N ALA A 97 -27.17 -23.60 -10.45
CA ALA A 97 -27.64 -24.09 -11.73
C ALA A 97 -27.88 -25.61 -11.73
N ALA A 98 -27.00 -26.39 -11.09
CA ALA A 98 -27.14 -27.83 -10.94
C ALA A 98 -28.36 -28.22 -10.09
N LEU A 99 -28.61 -27.49 -8.99
CA LEU A 99 -29.81 -27.66 -8.16
C LEU A 99 -31.08 -27.29 -8.95
N ALA A 100 -31.08 -26.18 -9.68
CA ALA A 100 -32.22 -25.75 -10.49
C ALA A 100 -32.55 -26.73 -11.63
N ALA A 101 -31.52 -27.30 -12.26
CA ALA A 101 -31.66 -28.33 -13.28
C ALA A 101 -32.03 -29.72 -12.70
N GLY A 102 -31.96 -29.87 -11.37
CA GLY A 102 -32.19 -31.15 -10.68
C GLY A 102 -31.10 -32.20 -10.93
N THR A 103 -29.95 -31.80 -11.49
CA THR A 103 -28.78 -32.69 -11.66
C THR A 103 -28.14 -33.01 -10.31
N ASP A 104 -28.12 -32.01 -9.42
CA ASP A 104 -27.79 -32.19 -8.01
C ASP A 104 -29.08 -32.10 -7.16
N ARG A 105 -29.11 -32.85 -6.05
CA ARG A 105 -30.27 -32.89 -5.15
C ARG A 105 -29.87 -32.69 -3.70
N LEU A 106 -30.63 -31.87 -3.00
CA LEU A 106 -30.46 -31.66 -1.57
C LEU A 106 -31.33 -32.68 -0.80
N ARG A 107 -30.67 -33.52 0.00
CA ARG A 107 -31.29 -34.53 0.85
C ARG A 107 -31.27 -34.11 2.31
N VAL A 108 -32.41 -34.17 2.98
CA VAL A 108 -32.55 -33.83 4.41
C VAL A 108 -33.09 -35.01 5.20
N ALA A 109 -32.51 -35.24 6.38
CA ALA A 109 -33.03 -36.22 7.32
C ALA A 109 -34.34 -35.71 7.95
N VAL A 110 -35.35 -36.56 7.96
CA VAL A 110 -36.71 -36.29 8.42
C VAL A 110 -37.15 -37.39 9.38
N ARG A 111 -37.85 -37.00 10.44
CA ARG A 111 -38.38 -37.96 11.44
C ARG A 111 -39.77 -38.47 11.11
N ASN A 112 -40.57 -37.66 10.42
CA ASN A 112 -41.93 -37.98 10.01
C ASN A 112 -42.23 -37.26 8.71
N CYS A 113 -42.46 -38.01 7.64
CA CYS A 113 -42.82 -37.46 6.33
C CYS A 113 -43.74 -38.44 5.60
N ALA A 114 -44.81 -37.91 5.00
CA ALA A 114 -45.59 -38.62 4.00
C ALA A 114 -45.11 -38.16 2.62
N ALA A 115 -44.84 -39.10 1.71
CA ALA A 115 -44.44 -38.76 0.35
C ALA A 115 -45.60 -38.04 -0.36
N ALA A 116 -45.39 -36.78 -0.75
CA ALA A 116 -46.26 -36.11 -1.70
C ALA A 116 -45.85 -36.54 -3.12
N GLY A 117 -46.82 -36.85 -3.98
CA GLY A 117 -46.57 -37.01 -5.41
C GLY A 117 -46.13 -35.69 -6.05
N ALA A 118 -45.69 -35.75 -7.31
CA ALA A 118 -45.26 -34.57 -8.07
C ALA A 118 -46.32 -33.45 -8.13
N ASP A 119 -47.58 -33.81 -7.89
CA ASP A 119 -48.76 -32.94 -7.97
C ASP A 119 -49.10 -32.26 -6.63
N GLY A 120 -48.28 -32.45 -5.58
CA GLY A 120 -48.51 -31.92 -4.23
C GLY A 120 -49.61 -32.65 -3.45
N LEU A 121 -50.24 -33.66 -4.04
CA LEU A 121 -51.19 -34.55 -3.38
C LEU A 121 -50.46 -35.66 -2.62
N PRO A 122 -51.01 -36.18 -1.51
CA PRO A 122 -50.46 -37.37 -0.86
C PRO A 122 -50.37 -38.50 -1.89
N GLY A 123 -49.14 -38.92 -2.21
CA GLY A 123 -48.93 -40.04 -3.12
C GLY A 123 -49.43 -41.32 -2.47
N ALA A 124 -49.98 -42.24 -3.26
CA ALA A 124 -50.16 -43.62 -2.80
C ALA A 124 -48.83 -44.10 -2.22
N ALA A 125 -48.84 -44.75 -1.05
CA ALA A 125 -47.64 -45.19 -0.35
C ALA A 125 -46.81 -46.11 -1.27
N GLY A 126 -45.87 -45.53 -1.99
CA GLY A 126 -44.86 -46.25 -2.73
C GLY A 126 -43.92 -46.92 -1.74
N ALA A 127 -43.47 -48.13 -2.07
CA ALA A 127 -42.53 -48.88 -1.25
C ALA A 127 -41.34 -47.99 -0.87
N ALA A 128 -41.23 -47.67 0.43
CA ALA A 128 -40.06 -46.98 0.94
C ALA A 128 -38.83 -47.81 0.58
N GLY A 129 -37.88 -47.21 -0.14
CA GLY A 129 -36.59 -47.84 -0.37
C GLY A 129 -36.01 -48.25 0.97
N VAL A 130 -35.58 -49.50 1.07
CA VAL A 130 -34.96 -50.09 2.27
C VAL A 130 -33.63 -49.36 2.50
N GLY A 131 -33.70 -48.21 3.15
CA GLY A 131 -32.57 -47.56 3.77
C GLY A 131 -32.14 -48.36 5.00
N ASP A 132 -30.86 -48.28 5.30
CA ASP A 132 -30.05 -48.90 6.34
C ASP A 132 -30.49 -48.61 7.80
N GLY A 133 -31.77 -48.28 8.03
CA GLY A 133 -32.34 -48.03 9.36
C GLY A 133 -31.94 -46.70 10.00
N ALA A 134 -31.08 -45.92 9.34
CA ALA A 134 -30.82 -44.52 9.67
C ALA A 134 -31.99 -43.65 9.17
N ALA A 135 -32.28 -42.54 9.88
CA ALA A 135 -33.43 -41.64 9.70
C ALA A 135 -34.01 -41.55 8.27
N ALA A 136 -35.34 -41.50 8.13
CA ALA A 136 -35.98 -41.26 6.84
C ALA A 136 -35.39 -40.01 6.18
N VAL A 137 -35.21 -40.02 4.86
CA VAL A 137 -34.59 -38.92 4.10
C VAL A 137 -35.58 -38.43 3.05
N ALA A 138 -35.70 -37.12 2.91
CA ALA A 138 -36.52 -36.48 1.88
C ALA A 138 -35.64 -35.64 0.93
N ASP A 139 -35.93 -35.73 -0.37
CA ASP A 139 -35.40 -34.80 -1.37
C ASP A 139 -36.18 -33.48 -1.25
N ILE A 140 -35.47 -32.35 -1.29
CA ILE A 140 -36.08 -31.03 -1.39
C ILE A 140 -36.38 -30.72 -2.86
N ASP A 141 -37.54 -30.13 -3.12
CA ASP A 141 -37.93 -29.64 -4.46
C ASP A 141 -36.82 -28.76 -5.07
N PRO A 142 -36.42 -28.96 -6.34
CA PRO A 142 -35.35 -28.21 -7.00
C PRO A 142 -35.48 -26.68 -6.89
N ALA A 143 -36.70 -26.13 -7.04
CA ALA A 143 -36.92 -24.70 -6.94
C ALA A 143 -36.83 -24.19 -5.50
N VAL A 144 -37.23 -25.00 -4.51
CA VAL A 144 -37.01 -24.70 -3.09
C VAL A 144 -35.53 -24.76 -2.74
N ALA A 145 -34.81 -25.80 -3.19
CA ALA A 145 -33.38 -25.96 -2.93
C ALA A 145 -32.56 -24.80 -3.50
N GLU A 146 -32.85 -24.38 -4.73
CA GLU A 146 -32.22 -23.22 -5.37
C GLU A 146 -32.40 -21.94 -4.55
N ARG A 147 -33.63 -21.64 -4.08
CA ARG A 147 -33.91 -20.45 -3.27
C ARG A 147 -33.18 -20.47 -1.93
N VAL A 148 -33.13 -21.62 -1.26
CA VAL A 148 -32.41 -21.76 0.02
C VAL A 148 -30.92 -21.50 -0.16
N PHE A 149 -30.31 -22.05 -1.21
CA PHE A 149 -28.91 -21.79 -1.53
C PHE A 149 -28.65 -20.35 -1.98
N ALA A 150 -29.61 -19.71 -2.64
CA ALA A 150 -29.51 -18.29 -2.98
C ALA A 150 -29.41 -17.42 -1.70
N VAL A 151 -30.30 -17.64 -0.73
CA VAL A 151 -30.26 -16.94 0.57
C VAL A 151 -28.96 -17.21 1.30
N ALA A 152 -28.54 -18.47 1.41
CA ALA A 152 -27.28 -18.82 2.04
C ALA A 152 -26.07 -18.14 1.37
N GLY A 153 -26.09 -18.01 0.04
CA GLY A 153 -25.06 -17.29 -0.71
C GLY A 153 -25.05 -15.79 -0.45
N ASP A 154 -26.21 -15.16 -0.29
CA ASP A 154 -26.33 -13.74 0.04
C ASP A 154 -25.92 -13.46 1.50
N ASP A 155 -26.33 -14.32 2.44
CA ASP A 155 -25.92 -14.24 3.84
C ASP A 155 -24.40 -14.40 3.98
N GLN A 156 -23.81 -15.35 3.26
CA GLN A 156 -22.36 -15.55 3.27
C GLN A 156 -21.61 -14.30 2.78
N ARG A 157 -22.10 -13.62 1.74
CA ARG A 157 -21.54 -12.35 1.28
C ARG A 157 -21.56 -11.27 2.37
N GLU A 158 -22.66 -11.15 3.12
CA GLU A 158 -22.75 -10.16 4.20
C GLU A 158 -21.85 -10.51 5.39
N ILE A 159 -21.72 -11.80 5.73
CA ILE A 159 -20.79 -12.28 6.75
C ILE A 159 -19.34 -11.95 6.36
N ASP A 160 -18.96 -12.16 5.10
CA ASP A 160 -17.60 -11.90 4.64
C ASP A 160 -17.26 -10.40 4.65
N LYS A 161 -18.21 -9.54 4.28
CA LYS A 161 -18.08 -8.08 4.44
C LYS A 161 -17.85 -7.70 5.90
N LEU A 162 -18.67 -8.24 6.81
CA LEU A 162 -18.54 -7.95 8.24
C LEU A 162 -17.18 -8.41 8.78
N LYS A 163 -16.74 -9.62 8.42
CA LYS A 163 -15.42 -10.14 8.80
C LYS A 163 -14.28 -9.26 8.27
N ALA A 164 -14.37 -8.78 7.04
CA ALA A 164 -13.38 -7.86 6.48
C ALA A 164 -13.31 -6.55 7.27
N MET A 165 -14.48 -5.97 7.63
CA MET A 165 -14.52 -4.75 8.45
C MET A 165 -13.98 -4.99 9.87
N GLN A 166 -14.29 -6.13 10.48
CA GLN A 166 -13.76 -6.52 11.79
C GLN A 166 -12.24 -6.70 11.74
N GLY A 167 -11.72 -7.37 10.71
CA GLY A 167 -10.28 -7.53 10.49
C GLY A 167 -9.57 -6.19 10.31
N TRP A 168 -10.14 -5.29 9.52
CA TRP A 168 -9.61 -3.93 9.35
C TRP A 168 -9.60 -3.16 10.67
N ALA A 169 -10.69 -3.21 11.45
CA ALA A 169 -10.78 -2.56 12.75
C ALA A 169 -9.70 -3.09 13.71
N CYS A 170 -9.44 -4.40 13.72
CA CYS A 170 -8.38 -5.00 14.52
C CYS A 170 -6.97 -4.60 14.05
N ALA A 171 -6.74 -4.49 12.75
CA ALA A 171 -5.45 -4.06 12.21
C ALA A 171 -5.11 -2.61 12.59
N VAL A 172 -6.10 -1.70 12.56
CA VAL A 172 -5.90 -0.28 12.89
C VAL A 172 -5.96 -0.02 14.40
N ARG A 173 -6.76 -0.80 15.15
CA ARG A 173 -6.91 -0.68 16.61
C ARG A 173 -6.84 -2.07 17.28
N PRO A 174 -5.63 -2.57 17.57
CA PRO A 174 -5.44 -3.91 18.15
C PRO A 174 -6.06 -4.06 19.55
N ALA A 175 -6.18 -2.96 20.30
CA ALA A 175 -6.76 -2.95 21.65
C ALA A 175 -8.29 -3.08 21.69
N THR A 176 -8.96 -3.22 20.54
CA THR A 176 -10.42 -3.38 20.48
C THR A 176 -10.84 -4.73 21.09
N PRO A 177 -11.83 -4.76 22.01
CA PRO A 177 -12.33 -6.02 22.57
C PRO A 177 -12.79 -6.99 21.47
N GLY A 178 -12.26 -8.21 21.47
CA GLY A 178 -12.58 -9.24 20.47
C GLY A 178 -11.55 -9.39 19.35
N CYS A 179 -10.58 -8.49 19.24
CA CYS A 179 -9.39 -8.70 18.42
C CYS A 179 -8.44 -9.69 19.14
N LYS A 180 -8.09 -10.79 18.48
CA LYS A 180 -7.12 -11.79 18.96
C LYS A 180 -5.94 -11.84 18.01
#